data_AF-A0A7S0L5A7-F1
#
_entry.id   AF-A0A7S0L5A7-F1
#
_cell.length_a   1.000
_cell.length_b   1.000
_cell.length_c   1.000
_cell.angle_alpha   90.00
_cell.angle_beta   90.00
_cell.angle_gamma   90.00
#
_symmetry.space_group_name_H-M   'P 1'
#
loop_
_entity.id
_entity.type
_entity.pdbx_description
1 polymer ?
#
loop_
_entity_poly.entity_id
_entity_poly.type
_entity_poly.pdbx_seq_one_letter_code
_entity_poly.pdbx_strand_id
1 'polypeptide(L)'
;MSGSKRRAEQEAPNKAELEANDDEELEFEDEFGDDFEEDSDDMEEAMVHGEEGAEVAGAGSSDGPHDGIRPELGSRLWRPGDPLEEGETLEVDQSAYEMLHQMRIDWPCLSFAVVRDNLAAQRTQFPLTTYLVAGTQADKASQNKLLCMKLSHLGKTKPHDSDDDDDSDSDAEDSDPILESQAVPHQGAVNRLKLMPQASHICATWADTAEVHVWDLSKQLANLHAPGSGGGGGPAVNSPVHTFKGHADEGFALDFSPVQQGALASGDCAGRIHVWQHASGGSWSVDTDPYVGHEGSVEDVVWSPVEPGVMLSCGCDSTVRVWDRRKKSGSAITVDEGHGHDVNVASWNRLVNYLVVTGADDGSLRVWDLRSFRKGEPVAKFTWHKAAITSVEWSPQESSTLAVAGADNQITLWDLALEMDPEASSAIEGREDLQDIPPQLYFIHQGQKDIKELHWHEQLPGVISSTAEDSFHIFKPANAGDGPAAD
;
A
#
# COMPACT_ATOMS: atom_id res chain seq x y z
N MET A 1 38.68 38.16 -8.71
CA MET A 1 39.42 38.34 -9.98
C MET A 1 40.75 37.60 -9.86
N SER A 2 41.22 36.95 -10.94
CA SER A 2 42.59 36.45 -11.04
C SER A 2 43.12 36.77 -12.45
N GLY A 3 44.38 37.19 -12.56
CA GLY A 3 45.03 37.58 -13.81
C GLY A 3 46.21 36.65 -14.16
N SER A 4 46.64 36.64 -15.42
CA SER A 4 47.58 35.63 -15.94
C SER A 4 48.80 36.21 -16.67
N LYS A 5 49.98 35.61 -16.43
CA LYS A 5 51.20 35.45 -17.28
C LYS A 5 52.25 34.67 -16.45
N ARG A 6 52.84 33.53 -16.90
CA ARG A 6 53.86 33.31 -17.97
C ARG A 6 55.22 33.96 -17.65
N ARG A 7 56.39 33.35 -17.89
CA ARG A 7 56.84 31.95 -18.18
C ARG A 7 58.41 31.93 -18.10
N ALA A 8 59.02 30.75 -18.26
CA ALA A 8 60.41 30.46 -18.67
C ALA A 8 61.46 30.28 -17.56
N GLU A 9 62.31 29.24 -17.57
CA GLU A 9 62.24 27.88 -18.20
C GLU A 9 63.12 26.94 -17.28
N GLN A 10 64.01 25.97 -17.58
CA GLN A 10 64.63 25.17 -18.68
C GLN A 10 65.39 24.01 -17.94
N GLU A 11 65.86 22.86 -18.44
CA GLU A 11 65.85 22.19 -19.75
C GLU A 11 65.75 20.63 -19.59
N ALA A 12 66.78 19.82 -19.93
CA ALA A 12 66.79 18.34 -19.85
C ALA A 12 68.25 17.76 -19.71
N PRO A 13 68.46 16.43 -19.58
CA PRO A 13 68.41 15.45 -20.69
C PRO A 13 67.53 14.19 -20.39
N ASN A 14 67.00 13.36 -21.32
CA ASN A 14 67.49 12.75 -22.59
C ASN A 14 68.45 11.55 -22.33
N LYS A 15 68.42 10.35 -22.97
CA LYS A 15 67.56 9.67 -23.99
C LYS A 15 67.74 8.13 -23.83
N ALA A 16 66.85 7.21 -24.21
CA ALA A 16 66.71 6.52 -25.53
C ALA A 16 65.87 5.22 -25.28
N GLU A 17 65.09 4.55 -26.15
CA GLU A 17 64.78 4.49 -27.61
C GLU A 17 65.11 3.11 -28.24
N LEU A 18 64.35 2.74 -29.30
CA LEU A 18 64.36 1.51 -30.12
C LEU A 18 63.71 0.27 -29.45
N GLU A 19 62.66 -0.39 -29.96
CA GLU A 19 62.19 -0.79 -31.33
C GLU A 19 62.81 -2.09 -31.87
N ALA A 20 61.98 -3.13 -32.06
CA ALA A 20 61.86 -3.96 -33.28
C ALA A 20 60.80 -5.09 -33.12
N ASN A 21 60.32 -5.59 -34.27
CA ASN A 21 59.38 -6.71 -34.49
C ASN A 21 60.02 -8.11 -34.14
N ASP A 22 59.42 -9.30 -34.31
CA ASP A 22 58.58 -9.90 -35.38
C ASP A 22 57.57 -10.96 -34.86
N ASP A 23 56.84 -11.58 -35.79
CA ASP A 23 55.74 -12.54 -35.61
C ASP A 23 56.14 -13.92 -35.03
N GLU A 24 55.16 -14.66 -34.49
CA GLU A 24 54.95 -16.09 -34.80
C GLU A 24 53.51 -16.53 -34.44
N GLU A 25 52.99 -17.54 -35.16
CA GLU A 25 51.63 -18.07 -35.04
C GLU A 25 51.49 -19.09 -33.88
N LEU A 26 50.26 -19.35 -33.40
CA LEU A 26 49.83 -20.68 -32.93
C LEU A 26 48.29 -20.75 -32.84
N GLU A 27 47.76 -21.96 -33.04
CA GLU A 27 46.34 -22.25 -33.36
C GLU A 27 45.58 -22.99 -32.22
N PHE A 28 44.30 -23.29 -32.49
CA PHE A 28 43.39 -24.22 -31.78
C PHE A 28 42.77 -23.74 -30.44
N GLU A 29 41.52 -24.09 -30.10
CA GLU A 29 40.53 -24.95 -30.79
C GLU A 29 39.10 -24.45 -30.54
N ASP A 30 38.21 -24.57 -31.53
CA ASP A 30 36.78 -24.24 -31.42
C ASP A 30 35.98 -25.50 -31.05
N GLU A 31 35.32 -25.52 -29.90
CA GLU A 31 34.47 -26.64 -29.45
C GLU A 31 33.01 -26.43 -29.88
N PHE A 32 32.30 -27.53 -30.20
CA PHE A 32 30.95 -27.61 -30.82
C PHE A 32 30.90 -27.24 -32.32
N GLY A 33 31.28 -28.22 -33.16
CA GLY A 33 30.88 -28.27 -34.57
C GLY A 33 29.54 -28.97 -34.77
N ASP A 34 28.91 -28.74 -35.93
CA ASP A 34 27.67 -29.40 -36.35
C ASP A 34 27.89 -30.88 -36.74
N ASP A 35 26.87 -31.71 -36.54
CA ASP A 35 26.68 -32.96 -37.31
C ASP A 35 25.24 -32.99 -37.84
N PHE A 36 25.10 -33.07 -39.17
CA PHE A 36 23.85 -33.29 -39.89
C PHE A 36 23.80 -34.76 -40.34
N GLU A 37 22.74 -35.49 -40.01
CA GLU A 37 22.34 -36.67 -40.80
C GLU A 37 20.87 -36.49 -41.25
N GLU A 38 20.68 -36.33 -42.55
CA GLU A 38 19.40 -36.57 -43.22
C GLU A 38 19.26 -38.08 -43.45
N ASP A 39 18.07 -38.63 -43.28
CA ASP A 39 17.73 -39.90 -43.92
C ASP A 39 16.26 -39.89 -44.40
N SER A 40 16.04 -40.58 -45.52
CA SER A 40 14.74 -40.70 -46.21
C SER A 40 14.15 -42.11 -45.92
N ASP A 41 12.97 -42.55 -46.37
CA ASP A 41 12.08 -42.13 -47.47
C ASP A 41 10.64 -42.69 -47.21
N ASP A 42 9.83 -42.86 -48.25
CA ASP A 42 8.64 -43.76 -48.33
C ASP A 42 7.32 -43.35 -47.60
N MET A 43 6.67 -42.32 -48.17
CA MET A 43 5.42 -42.48 -48.94
C MET A 43 4.42 -43.61 -48.59
N GLU A 44 3.16 -43.25 -48.30
CA GLU A 44 1.99 -43.89 -48.95
C GLU A 44 0.81 -42.91 -49.09
N GLU A 45 0.07 -42.96 -50.22
CA GLU A 45 -1.02 -42.02 -50.55
C GLU A 45 -2.42 -42.58 -50.22
N ALA A 46 -3.37 -41.70 -49.88
CA ALA A 46 -4.80 -42.00 -49.95
C ALA A 46 -5.66 -40.74 -50.25
N MET A 47 -5.71 -40.29 -51.50
CA MET A 47 -6.69 -39.28 -51.95
C MET A 47 -8.08 -39.90 -52.18
N VAL A 48 -9.14 -39.24 -51.68
CA VAL A 48 -10.51 -39.38 -52.22
C VAL A 48 -11.16 -37.99 -52.30
N HIS A 49 -11.92 -37.76 -53.38
CA HIS A 49 -12.52 -36.46 -53.72
C HIS A 49 -13.93 -36.23 -53.15
N GLY A 50 -14.32 -34.94 -53.09
CA GLY A 50 -15.71 -34.47 -53.24
C GLY A 50 -16.49 -34.24 -51.94
N GLU A 51 -17.52 -33.41 -51.91
CA GLU A 51 -17.93 -32.35 -52.85
C GLU A 51 -18.88 -31.37 -52.10
N GLU A 52 -19.55 -30.44 -52.80
CA GLU A 52 -20.25 -29.28 -52.22
C GLU A 52 -21.43 -29.59 -51.25
N GLY A 53 -21.47 -28.87 -50.13
CA GLY A 53 -22.66 -28.11 -49.67
C GLY A 53 -23.82 -28.80 -48.94
N ALA A 54 -24.08 -28.36 -47.70
CA ALA A 54 -25.44 -28.24 -47.12
C ALA A 54 -25.45 -27.32 -45.88
N GLU A 55 -26.48 -26.48 -45.73
CA GLU A 55 -26.81 -25.86 -44.43
C GLU A 55 -27.53 -26.88 -43.55
N VAL A 56 -27.13 -27.02 -42.28
CA VAL A 56 -27.92 -27.72 -41.26
C VAL A 56 -27.83 -26.95 -39.94
N ALA A 57 -28.96 -26.41 -39.49
CA ALA A 57 -29.09 -25.89 -38.14
C ALA A 57 -29.24 -27.05 -37.14
N GLY A 58 -28.35 -27.12 -36.15
CA GLY A 58 -28.40 -28.12 -35.07
C GLY A 58 -27.83 -27.50 -33.79
N ALA A 59 -28.58 -27.60 -32.70
CA ALA A 59 -28.22 -26.96 -31.42
C ALA A 59 -27.63 -27.97 -30.42
N GLY A 60 -26.73 -27.48 -29.57
CA GLY A 60 -26.40 -28.08 -28.27
C GLY A 60 -25.25 -29.10 -28.25
N SER A 61 -24.04 -28.63 -27.93
CA SER A 61 -23.27 -29.07 -26.74
C SER A 61 -21.88 -28.41 -26.74
N SER A 62 -21.64 -27.53 -25.77
CA SER A 62 -20.32 -26.91 -25.54
C SER A 62 -20.01 -26.97 -24.05
N ASP A 63 -19.69 -28.16 -23.55
CA ASP A 63 -19.15 -28.33 -22.21
C ASP A 63 -17.72 -27.75 -22.18
N GLY A 64 -17.52 -26.73 -21.35
CA GLY A 64 -16.23 -26.09 -21.10
C GLY A 64 -16.30 -25.31 -19.78
N PRO A 65 -15.35 -25.52 -18.85
CA PRO A 65 -15.37 -24.86 -17.54
C PRO A 65 -14.92 -23.39 -17.61
N HIS A 66 -15.11 -22.68 -16.50
CA HIS A 66 -14.89 -21.23 -16.31
C HIS A 66 -15.94 -20.34 -16.99
N ASP A 67 -17.13 -20.30 -16.39
CA ASP A 67 -18.12 -19.26 -16.66
C ASP A 67 -17.72 -17.96 -15.97
N GLY A 68 -16.71 -17.28 -16.54
CA GLY A 68 -16.38 -15.91 -16.16
C GLY A 68 -17.52 -14.98 -16.57
N ILE A 69 -18.06 -14.23 -15.61
CA ILE A 69 -19.30 -13.45 -15.74
C ILE A 69 -19.31 -12.68 -17.06
N ARG A 70 -20.14 -13.13 -18.01
CA ARG A 70 -20.48 -12.37 -19.21
C ARG A 70 -21.53 -11.34 -18.79
N PRO A 71 -21.25 -10.03 -18.83
CA PRO A 71 -22.27 -9.05 -18.52
C PRO A 71 -23.42 -9.18 -19.51
N GLU A 72 -24.67 -9.23 -19.05
CA GLU A 72 -25.80 -9.08 -19.96
C GLU A 72 -25.67 -7.71 -20.64
N LEU A 73 -25.55 -7.70 -21.97
CA LEU A 73 -25.19 -6.53 -22.81
C LEU A 73 -26.23 -5.38 -22.81
N GLY A 74 -27.18 -5.38 -21.88
CA GLY A 74 -28.17 -4.33 -21.67
C GLY A 74 -28.05 -3.56 -20.34
N SER A 75 -27.20 -3.98 -19.39
CA SER A 75 -27.06 -3.28 -18.11
C SER A 75 -26.00 -2.17 -18.15
N ARG A 76 -26.39 -0.98 -17.67
CA ARG A 76 -25.49 0.16 -17.43
C ARG A 76 -24.67 -0.11 -16.18
N LEU A 77 -23.37 0.13 -16.21
CA LEU A 77 -22.55 0.09 -14.99
C LEU A 77 -22.99 1.24 -14.07
N TRP A 78 -23.39 0.91 -12.83
CA TRP A 78 -23.58 1.91 -11.78
C TRP A 78 -22.21 2.43 -11.32
N ARG A 79 -22.11 3.75 -11.15
CA ARG A 79 -20.86 4.45 -10.82
C ARG A 79 -20.96 5.16 -9.47
N PRO A 80 -19.86 5.24 -8.70
CA PRO A 80 -19.75 6.13 -7.54
C PRO A 80 -20.20 7.56 -7.84
N GLY A 81 -21.30 7.99 -7.22
CA GLY A 81 -21.90 9.31 -7.41
C GLY A 81 -23.07 9.38 -8.41
N ASP A 82 -23.45 8.28 -9.04
CA ASP A 82 -24.70 8.19 -9.79
C ASP A 82 -25.92 8.43 -8.86
N PRO A 83 -26.97 9.11 -9.33
CA PRO A 83 -28.20 9.27 -8.56
C PRO A 83 -28.95 7.93 -8.47
N LEU A 84 -29.43 7.61 -7.27
CA LEU A 84 -30.42 6.57 -7.01
C LEU A 84 -31.83 7.18 -7.08
N GLU A 85 -32.81 6.44 -7.60
CA GLU A 85 -34.23 6.83 -7.57
C GLU A 85 -34.86 6.66 -6.17
N GLU A 86 -36.06 7.23 -5.95
CA GLU A 86 -36.70 7.23 -4.63
C GLU A 86 -37.15 5.82 -4.21
N GLY A 87 -36.32 5.17 -3.40
CA GLY A 87 -36.53 3.82 -2.88
C GLY A 87 -35.52 2.79 -3.38
N GLU A 88 -34.59 3.16 -4.26
CA GLU A 88 -33.46 2.30 -4.63
C GLU A 88 -32.41 2.23 -3.51
N THR A 89 -31.79 1.06 -3.37
CA THR A 89 -30.67 0.81 -2.45
C THR A 89 -29.60 0.01 -3.18
N LEU A 90 -28.33 0.36 -2.94
CA LEU A 90 -27.20 -0.44 -3.41
C LEU A 90 -27.08 -1.70 -2.56
N GLU A 91 -27.13 -2.86 -3.20
CA GLU A 91 -26.78 -4.14 -2.59
C GLU A 91 -25.31 -4.44 -2.87
N VAL A 92 -24.64 -5.12 -1.93
CA VAL A 92 -23.22 -5.47 -2.08
C VAL A 92 -23.12 -6.70 -2.96
N ASP A 93 -22.51 -6.57 -4.14
CA ASP A 93 -22.09 -7.71 -4.95
C ASP A 93 -21.04 -8.52 -4.17
N GLN A 94 -21.47 -9.66 -3.65
CA GLN A 94 -20.63 -10.57 -2.88
C GLN A 94 -19.60 -11.30 -3.77
N SER A 95 -19.87 -11.45 -5.08
CA SER A 95 -18.96 -12.12 -6.01
C SER A 95 -17.68 -11.32 -6.29
N ALA A 96 -17.70 -10.01 -6.05
CA ALA A 96 -16.55 -9.13 -6.14
C ALA A 96 -15.48 -9.39 -5.05
N TYR A 97 -15.77 -10.22 -4.04
CA TYR A 97 -14.89 -10.46 -2.88
C TYR A 97 -14.64 -11.96 -2.66
N GLU A 98 -13.38 -12.36 -2.49
CA GLU A 98 -13.08 -13.66 -1.87
C GLU A 98 -13.39 -13.63 -0.37
N MET A 99 -13.27 -12.44 0.25
CA MET A 99 -13.55 -12.20 1.66
C MET A 99 -14.04 -10.77 1.87
N LEU A 100 -15.11 -10.60 2.66
CA LEU A 100 -15.58 -9.29 3.14
C LEU A 100 -16.18 -9.43 4.54
N HIS A 101 -15.50 -8.87 5.55
CA HIS A 101 -15.99 -8.79 6.93
C HIS A 101 -16.18 -7.34 7.35
N GLN A 102 -17.33 -7.04 7.95
CA GLN A 102 -17.70 -5.69 8.40
C GLN A 102 -17.84 -5.65 9.92
N MET A 103 -17.15 -4.71 10.57
CA MET A 103 -17.13 -4.54 12.02
C MET A 103 -17.61 -3.14 12.40
N ARG A 104 -18.64 -3.04 13.24
CA ARG A 104 -19.06 -1.77 13.85
C ARG A 104 -18.38 -1.54 15.19
N ILE A 105 -18.17 -0.27 15.55
CA ILE A 105 -17.37 0.17 16.69
C ILE A 105 -18.13 1.23 17.52
N ASP A 106 -17.87 1.33 18.82
CA ASP A 106 -18.51 2.31 19.72
C ASP A 106 -18.24 3.78 19.31
N TRP A 107 -17.07 4.03 18.70
CA TRP A 107 -16.55 5.34 18.34
C TRP A 107 -15.71 5.21 17.08
N PRO A 108 -15.75 6.18 16.14
CA PRO A 108 -14.90 6.17 14.96
C PRO A 108 -13.42 6.14 15.34
N CYS A 109 -12.59 5.60 14.45
CA CYS A 109 -11.14 5.64 14.59
C CYS A 109 -10.57 6.44 13.41
N LEU A 110 -9.82 7.51 13.68
CA LEU A 110 -9.16 8.26 12.61
C LEU A 110 -7.98 7.48 12.02
N SER A 111 -7.37 6.61 12.83
CA SER A 111 -6.21 5.82 12.42
C SER A 111 -6.12 4.50 13.18
N PHE A 112 -5.53 3.52 12.50
CA PHE A 112 -5.20 2.21 13.06
C PHE A 112 -3.90 1.69 12.45
N ALA A 113 -3.50 0.48 12.81
CA ALA A 113 -2.40 -0.23 12.18
C ALA A 113 -2.57 -1.75 12.31
N VAL A 114 -2.11 -2.48 11.30
CA VAL A 114 -2.01 -3.94 11.32
C VAL A 114 -0.84 -4.37 12.21
N VAL A 115 -1.07 -5.27 13.15
CA VAL A 115 -0.04 -5.83 14.02
C VAL A 115 0.63 -7.00 13.31
N ARG A 116 1.96 -6.96 13.20
CA ARG A 116 2.73 -8.11 12.71
C ARG A 116 2.77 -9.21 13.78
N ASP A 117 2.18 -10.35 13.47
CA ASP A 117 1.96 -11.48 14.39
C ASP A 117 3.02 -12.60 14.24
N ASN A 118 2.82 -13.68 15.01
CA ASN A 118 3.67 -14.87 15.03
C ASN A 118 3.04 -16.10 14.35
N LEU A 119 1.92 -15.95 13.62
CA LEU A 119 1.16 -17.05 13.01
C LEU A 119 1.73 -17.53 11.66
N ALA A 120 2.95 -17.10 11.31
CA ALA A 120 3.58 -17.14 9.98
C ALA A 120 3.10 -16.05 8.99
N ALA A 121 3.92 -15.80 7.98
CA ALA A 121 3.69 -14.83 6.91
C ALA A 121 3.15 -15.52 5.65
N GLN A 122 2.58 -14.73 4.74
CA GLN A 122 2.01 -15.21 3.47
C GLN A 122 0.90 -16.26 3.68
N ARG A 123 0.01 -16.03 4.67
CA ARG A 123 -1.12 -16.93 4.94
C ARG A 123 -2.26 -16.63 3.97
N THR A 124 -2.64 -17.64 3.19
CA THR A 124 -3.73 -17.57 2.19
C THR A 124 -4.86 -18.56 2.45
N GLN A 125 -4.63 -19.61 3.24
CA GLN A 125 -5.65 -20.60 3.59
C GLN A 125 -6.62 -20.07 4.64
N PHE A 126 -7.92 -20.24 4.39
CA PHE A 126 -9.01 -19.86 5.27
C PHE A 126 -9.25 -20.88 6.40
N PRO A 127 -9.89 -20.48 7.51
CA PRO A 127 -10.25 -19.11 7.85
C PRO A 127 -9.05 -18.28 8.32
N LEU A 128 -9.03 -17.01 7.94
CA LEU A 128 -7.93 -16.09 8.28
C LEU A 128 -8.04 -15.56 9.71
N THR A 129 -6.96 -14.94 10.17
CA THR A 129 -6.87 -14.27 11.48
C THR A 129 -5.90 -13.09 11.38
N THR A 130 -6.31 -11.93 11.88
CA THR A 130 -5.52 -10.69 11.92
C THR A 130 -5.60 -10.04 13.31
N TYR A 131 -4.65 -9.16 13.59
CA TYR A 131 -4.58 -8.36 14.81
C TYR A 131 -4.42 -6.89 14.42
N LEU A 132 -5.22 -6.02 15.01
CA LEU A 132 -5.23 -4.58 14.72
C LEU A 132 -5.02 -3.77 16.01
N VAL A 133 -4.43 -2.59 15.92
CA VAL A 133 -4.49 -1.57 16.97
C VAL A 133 -5.10 -0.31 16.40
N ALA A 134 -6.22 0.15 16.96
CA ALA A 134 -6.92 1.36 16.53
C ALA A 134 -6.98 2.43 17.63
N GLY A 135 -7.00 3.71 17.24
CA GLY A 135 -7.15 4.84 18.15
C GLY A 135 -8.49 5.55 17.96
N THR A 136 -9.28 5.69 19.02
CA THR A 136 -10.65 6.24 18.92
C THR A 136 -10.69 7.77 18.87
N GLN A 137 -11.77 8.30 18.27
CA GLN A 137 -12.25 9.67 18.40
C GLN A 137 -13.65 9.68 19.04
N ALA A 138 -13.71 9.79 20.37
CA ALA A 138 -14.94 9.77 21.16
C ALA A 138 -15.38 11.19 21.59
N ASP A 139 -16.69 11.38 21.81
CA ASP A 139 -17.36 12.63 22.28
C ASP A 139 -16.64 13.41 23.39
N LYS A 140 -15.83 12.75 24.21
CA LYS A 140 -15.13 13.33 25.34
C LYS A 140 -13.70 12.80 25.38
N ALA A 141 -12.73 13.71 25.50
CA ALA A 141 -11.30 13.39 25.55
C ALA A 141 -10.90 12.30 26.56
N SER A 142 -11.67 12.11 27.65
CA SER A 142 -11.43 11.08 28.68
C SER A 142 -12.14 9.74 28.44
N GLN A 143 -12.87 9.58 27.33
CA GLN A 143 -13.50 8.32 26.91
C GLN A 143 -12.69 7.61 25.81
N ASN A 144 -11.63 8.25 25.30
CA ASN A 144 -10.79 7.71 24.25
C ASN A 144 -9.94 6.52 24.71
N LYS A 145 -9.62 5.64 23.75
CA LYS A 145 -8.94 4.37 23.97
C LYS A 145 -7.98 4.07 22.83
N LEU A 146 -6.96 3.29 23.14
CA LEU A 146 -6.33 2.40 22.17
C LEU A 146 -7.03 1.05 22.27
N LEU A 147 -7.51 0.54 21.13
CA LEU A 147 -8.20 -0.74 20.99
C LEU A 147 -7.24 -1.72 20.34
N CYS A 148 -6.67 -2.63 21.12
CA CYS A 148 -6.02 -3.82 20.58
C CYS A 148 -7.13 -4.82 20.25
N MET A 149 -7.16 -5.31 19.02
CA MET A 149 -8.20 -6.18 18.49
C MET A 149 -7.59 -7.41 17.84
N LYS A 150 -8.29 -8.53 17.90
CA LYS A 150 -8.01 -9.77 17.18
C LYS A 150 -9.29 -10.17 16.48
N LEU A 151 -9.20 -10.36 15.18
CA LEU A 151 -10.28 -10.87 14.35
C LEU A 151 -9.85 -12.24 13.86
N SER A 152 -10.57 -13.29 14.24
CA SER A 152 -10.31 -14.68 13.88
C SER A 152 -11.57 -15.34 13.32
N HIS A 153 -11.44 -16.50 12.66
CA HIS A 153 -12.52 -17.12 11.89
C HIS A 153 -13.01 -16.21 10.75
N LEU A 154 -12.09 -15.49 10.11
CA LEU A 154 -12.39 -14.71 8.90
C LEU A 154 -12.50 -15.68 7.72
N GLY A 155 -13.68 -16.28 7.55
CA GLY A 155 -14.02 -17.16 6.42
C GLY A 155 -14.16 -16.41 5.08
N LYS A 156 -14.39 -17.17 4.01
CA LYS A 156 -14.68 -16.62 2.67
C LYS A 156 -16.06 -15.96 2.62
N THR A 157 -16.25 -15.08 1.65
CA THR A 157 -17.58 -14.60 1.26
C THR A 157 -18.33 -15.73 0.52
N LYS A 158 -19.55 -16.06 0.96
CA LYS A 158 -20.47 -16.94 0.22
C LYS A 158 -21.39 -16.09 -0.68
N PRO A 159 -21.69 -16.52 -1.93
CA PRO A 159 -22.72 -15.89 -2.76
C PRO A 159 -24.11 -15.98 -2.13
N HIS A 160 -25.00 -15.04 -2.44
CA HIS A 160 -26.35 -15.01 -1.84
C HIS A 160 -27.25 -16.19 -2.29
N ASP A 161 -26.97 -16.79 -3.45
CA ASP A 161 -27.77 -17.89 -4.02
C ASP A 161 -27.22 -19.29 -3.71
N SER A 162 -26.20 -19.43 -2.85
CA SER A 162 -25.69 -20.75 -2.44
C SER A 162 -26.57 -21.39 -1.34
N ASP A 163 -27.83 -21.66 -1.67
CA ASP A 163 -28.80 -22.45 -0.89
C ASP A 163 -28.55 -23.99 -1.03
N ASP A 164 -27.35 -24.38 -1.50
CA ASP A 164 -26.93 -25.79 -1.57
C ASP A 164 -26.57 -26.30 -0.16
N ASP A 165 -27.51 -27.03 0.46
CA ASP A 165 -27.33 -27.88 1.65
C ASP A 165 -26.36 -29.07 1.39
N ASP A 166 -25.21 -28.84 0.77
CA ASP A 166 -24.23 -29.88 0.44
C ASP A 166 -23.28 -30.12 1.63
N ASP A 167 -23.61 -31.15 2.43
CA ASP A 167 -22.91 -31.62 3.65
C ASP A 167 -21.42 -32.00 3.37
N SER A 168 -20.56 -31.01 3.10
CA SER A 168 -19.11 -31.19 2.99
C SER A 168 -18.45 -30.96 4.36
N ASP A 169 -17.89 -32.04 4.94
CA ASP A 169 -17.31 -32.11 6.29
C ASP A 169 -16.14 -31.13 6.53
N SER A 170 -16.42 -29.83 6.68
CA SER A 170 -15.44 -28.79 6.99
C SER A 170 -15.98 -27.74 7.98
N ASP A 171 -16.24 -28.20 9.22
CA ASP A 171 -16.64 -27.41 10.42
C ASP A 171 -15.83 -26.11 10.69
N ALA A 172 -14.76 -25.84 9.94
CA ALA A 172 -13.88 -24.70 10.07
C ALA A 172 -14.19 -23.53 9.11
N GLU A 173 -14.75 -23.78 7.91
CA GLU A 173 -15.02 -22.69 6.95
C GLU A 173 -16.35 -21.96 7.26
N ASP A 174 -17.29 -22.64 7.93
CA ASP A 174 -18.62 -22.12 8.31
C ASP A 174 -18.70 -21.55 9.74
N SER A 175 -17.55 -21.18 10.34
CA SER A 175 -17.50 -20.62 11.69
C SER A 175 -17.65 -19.09 11.70
N ASP A 176 -18.56 -18.57 12.52
CA ASP A 176 -18.80 -17.12 12.68
C ASP A 176 -17.49 -16.35 13.00
N PRO A 177 -17.26 -15.17 12.39
CA PRO A 177 -16.08 -14.35 12.67
C PRO A 177 -16.09 -13.82 14.11
N ILE A 178 -15.01 -14.08 14.84
CA ILE A 178 -14.84 -13.73 16.26
C ILE A 178 -13.97 -12.49 16.42
N LEU A 179 -14.53 -11.46 17.06
CA LEU A 179 -13.81 -10.28 17.54
C LEU A 179 -13.47 -10.42 19.04
N GLU A 180 -12.18 -10.50 19.36
CA GLU A 180 -11.68 -10.29 20.72
C GLU A 180 -10.99 -8.91 20.83
N SER A 181 -11.12 -8.22 21.97
CA SER A 181 -10.47 -6.92 22.17
C SER A 181 -9.93 -6.67 23.58
N GLN A 182 -8.96 -5.77 23.68
CA GLN A 182 -8.37 -5.24 24.91
C GLN A 182 -8.17 -3.73 24.76
N ALA A 183 -8.58 -2.94 25.76
CA ALA A 183 -8.51 -1.48 25.71
C ALA A 183 -7.47 -0.90 26.66
N VAL A 184 -6.83 0.20 26.25
CA VAL A 184 -5.98 1.08 27.07
C VAL A 184 -6.59 2.49 27.04
N PRO A 185 -6.80 3.17 28.19
CA PRO A 185 -7.28 4.55 28.19
C PRO A 185 -6.29 5.50 27.47
N HIS A 186 -6.81 6.32 26.57
CA HIS A 186 -6.06 7.38 25.89
C HIS A 186 -6.60 8.76 26.34
N GLN A 187 -5.73 9.77 26.41
CA GLN A 187 -6.12 11.12 26.80
C GLN A 187 -6.15 12.00 25.54
N GLY A 188 -7.34 12.47 25.16
CA GLY A 188 -7.53 13.10 23.86
C GLY A 188 -7.83 12.08 22.76
N ALA A 189 -8.34 12.54 21.62
CA ALA A 189 -8.51 11.71 20.42
C ALA A 189 -7.14 11.27 19.88
N VAL A 190 -7.14 10.19 19.09
CA VAL A 190 -5.93 9.74 18.36
C VAL A 190 -6.03 10.19 16.92
N ASN A 191 -5.18 11.15 16.53
CA ASN A 191 -5.16 11.72 15.18
C ASN A 191 -4.47 10.77 14.18
N ARG A 192 -3.31 10.22 14.56
CA ARG A 192 -2.65 9.11 13.84
C ARG A 192 -2.01 8.12 14.80
N LEU A 193 -1.95 6.85 14.39
CA LEU A 193 -1.34 5.73 15.09
C LEU A 193 -0.37 5.00 14.16
N LYS A 194 0.80 4.61 14.66
CA LYS A 194 1.72 3.70 13.95
C LYS A 194 2.34 2.70 14.93
N LEU A 195 2.63 1.49 14.43
CA LEU A 195 3.34 0.45 15.19
C LEU A 195 4.78 0.34 14.69
N MET A 196 5.74 0.12 15.59
CA MET A 196 7.15 0.03 15.22
C MET A 196 7.40 -1.27 14.41
N PRO A 197 7.89 -1.20 13.15
CA PRO A 197 7.98 -2.39 12.28
C PRO A 197 8.83 -3.53 12.83
N GLN A 198 9.86 -3.22 13.63
CA GLN A 198 10.73 -4.24 14.23
C GLN A 198 10.17 -4.86 15.52
N ALA A 199 9.09 -4.29 16.10
CA ALA A 199 8.36 -4.87 17.22
C ALA A 199 6.98 -4.21 17.38
N SER A 200 5.95 -4.75 16.71
CA SER A 200 4.61 -4.16 16.59
C SER A 200 3.78 -4.07 17.89
N HIS A 201 4.37 -4.39 19.04
CA HIS A 201 3.78 -4.06 20.35
C HIS A 201 4.13 -2.65 20.83
N ILE A 202 5.17 -2.01 20.25
CA ILE A 202 5.47 -0.61 20.48
C ILE A 202 4.62 0.23 19.53
N CYS A 203 3.79 1.08 20.11
CA CYS A 203 2.82 1.92 19.41
C CYS A 203 3.13 3.40 19.66
N ALA A 204 3.21 4.20 18.61
CA ALA A 204 3.23 5.65 18.70
C ALA A 204 1.83 6.20 18.37
N THR A 205 1.39 7.20 19.12
CA THR A 205 0.13 7.92 18.84
C THR A 205 0.36 9.42 18.86
N TRP A 206 -0.23 10.11 17.88
CA TRP A 206 -0.42 11.54 17.89
C TRP A 206 -1.79 11.87 18.47
N ALA A 207 -1.87 12.87 19.37
CA ALA A 207 -3.11 13.27 20.03
C ALA A 207 -3.54 14.71 19.70
N ASP A 208 -4.85 14.95 19.75
CA ASP A 208 -5.51 16.28 19.71
C ASP A 208 -5.05 17.24 20.84
N THR A 209 -4.31 16.72 21.82
CA THR A 209 -3.72 17.50 22.93
C THR A 209 -2.39 18.19 22.58
N ALA A 210 -1.94 18.13 21.31
CA ALA A 210 -0.59 18.52 20.87
C ALA A 210 0.52 17.71 21.56
N GLU A 211 0.22 16.47 21.92
CA GLU A 211 1.15 15.53 22.54
C GLU A 211 1.34 14.28 21.68
N VAL A 212 2.57 13.77 21.68
CA VAL A 212 2.92 12.50 21.02
C VAL A 212 3.34 11.51 22.09
N HIS A 213 2.73 10.33 22.05
CA HIS A 213 2.90 9.28 23.05
C HIS A 213 3.55 8.04 22.43
N VAL A 214 4.33 7.32 23.23
CA VAL A 214 4.76 5.94 22.92
C VAL A 214 4.21 5.01 23.98
N TRP A 215 3.66 3.87 23.56
CA TRP A 215 3.01 2.85 24.39
C TRP A 215 3.67 1.49 24.17
N ASP A 216 3.70 0.67 25.22
CA ASP A 216 3.99 -0.77 25.13
C ASP A 216 2.67 -1.53 25.32
N LEU A 217 2.20 -2.18 24.26
CA LEU A 217 0.94 -2.92 24.20
C LEU A 217 1.14 -4.44 24.35
N SER A 218 2.35 -4.90 24.71
CA SER A 218 2.72 -6.32 24.78
C SER A 218 1.73 -7.16 25.59
N LYS A 219 1.21 -6.62 26.71
CA LYS A 219 0.25 -7.32 27.58
C LYS A 219 -1.10 -7.52 26.90
N GLN A 220 -1.61 -6.49 26.24
CA GLN A 220 -2.90 -6.53 25.56
C GLN A 220 -2.87 -7.51 24.38
N LEU A 221 -1.80 -7.45 23.57
CA LEU A 221 -1.61 -8.37 22.45
C LEU A 221 -1.38 -9.82 22.92
N ALA A 222 -0.58 -10.04 23.98
CA ALA A 222 -0.39 -11.37 24.56
C ALA A 222 -1.68 -11.97 25.16
N ASN A 223 -2.53 -11.13 25.78
CA ASN A 223 -3.83 -11.57 26.29
C ASN A 223 -4.77 -12.04 25.17
N LEU A 224 -4.76 -11.40 24.01
CA LEU A 224 -5.54 -11.78 22.82
C LEU A 224 -4.99 -13.04 22.13
N HIS A 225 -3.67 -13.21 22.15
CA HIS A 225 -3.01 -14.38 21.56
C HIS A 225 -3.25 -15.65 22.39
N ALA A 226 -3.19 -15.56 23.72
CA ALA A 226 -3.39 -16.70 24.61
C ALA A 226 -4.28 -16.36 25.84
N PRO A 227 -5.61 -16.23 25.64
CA PRO A 227 -6.56 -15.95 26.72
C PRO A 227 -6.44 -16.94 27.89
N GLY A 228 -6.50 -16.44 29.12
CA GLY A 228 -6.44 -17.26 30.34
C GLY A 228 -5.08 -17.87 30.69
N SER A 229 -4.05 -17.76 29.84
CA SER A 229 -2.71 -18.33 30.05
C SER A 229 -1.94 -17.80 31.27
N GLY A 230 -2.39 -16.69 31.87
CA GLY A 230 -1.71 -16.02 32.98
C GLY A 230 -0.45 -15.23 32.58
N GLY A 231 -0.11 -15.17 31.28
CA GLY A 231 1.11 -14.50 30.79
C GLY A 231 1.18 -13.00 31.11
N GLY A 232 0.04 -12.32 31.25
CA GLY A 232 -0.08 -10.91 31.64
C GLY A 232 0.18 -10.61 33.12
N GLY A 233 1.20 -11.22 33.74
CA GLY A 233 1.50 -11.13 35.18
C GLY A 233 2.00 -9.75 35.67
N GLY A 234 1.15 -8.73 35.63
CA GLY A 234 1.45 -7.38 36.12
C GLY A 234 0.25 -6.42 35.99
N PRO A 235 0.38 -5.15 36.42
CA PRO A 235 -0.68 -4.16 36.25
C PRO A 235 -0.95 -3.89 34.77
N ALA A 236 -2.21 -3.58 34.45
CA ALA A 236 -2.63 -3.16 33.11
C ALA A 236 -1.89 -1.89 32.66
N VAL A 237 -1.68 -1.75 31.36
CA VAL A 237 -1.11 -0.53 30.77
C VAL A 237 -2.19 0.54 30.81
N ASN A 238 -1.94 1.60 31.58
CA ASN A 238 -2.88 2.71 31.82
C ASN A 238 -2.22 4.08 31.57
N SER A 239 -1.03 4.08 30.97
CA SER A 239 -0.20 5.26 30.72
C SER A 239 0.86 4.93 29.67
N PRO A 240 1.29 5.91 28.85
CA PRO A 240 2.37 5.71 27.89
C PRO A 240 3.73 5.49 28.59
N VAL A 241 4.68 4.88 27.88
CA VAL A 241 6.08 4.73 28.32
C VAL A 241 6.91 5.98 28.04
N HIS A 242 6.48 6.84 27.11
CA HIS A 242 7.03 8.17 26.89
C HIS A 242 5.96 9.14 26.37
N THR A 243 6.11 10.42 26.69
CA THR A 243 5.26 11.51 26.18
C THR A 243 6.13 12.71 25.85
N PHE A 244 6.01 13.22 24.62
CA PHE A 244 6.60 14.48 24.20
C PHE A 244 5.52 15.57 24.12
N LYS A 245 5.86 16.76 24.64
CA LYS A 245 4.98 17.94 24.70
C LYS A 245 5.70 19.19 24.13
N GLY A 246 6.51 18.98 23.08
CA GLY A 246 7.36 20.02 22.47
C GLY A 246 6.96 20.45 21.07
N HIS A 247 5.90 19.84 20.50
CA HIS A 247 5.25 20.37 19.30
C HIS A 247 4.56 21.70 19.59
N ALA A 248 4.36 22.52 18.55
CA ALA A 248 3.79 23.85 18.69
C ALA A 248 2.26 23.89 18.55
N ASP A 249 1.68 22.83 17.99
CA ASP A 249 0.27 22.64 17.70
C ASP A 249 -0.06 21.13 17.67
N GLU A 250 -1.30 20.74 17.39
CA GLU A 250 -1.62 19.36 17.00
C GLU A 250 -1.12 19.01 15.58
N GLY A 251 -1.59 17.91 14.99
CA GLY A 251 -1.03 17.38 13.73
C GLY A 251 -1.49 15.96 13.41
N PHE A 252 -0.97 15.43 12.31
CA PHE A 252 -1.30 14.09 11.79
C PHE A 252 -0.08 13.30 11.33
N ALA A 253 0.99 13.94 10.86
CA ALA A 253 2.18 13.25 10.36
C ALA A 253 2.89 12.43 11.45
N LEU A 254 2.97 11.11 11.27
CA LEU A 254 3.61 10.17 12.21
C LEU A 254 4.08 8.90 11.48
N ASP A 255 5.37 8.56 11.57
CA ASP A 255 5.90 7.29 11.01
C ASP A 255 7.19 6.78 11.67
N PHE A 256 7.33 5.45 11.73
CA PHE A 256 8.48 4.71 12.27
C PHE A 256 9.41 4.25 11.14
N SER A 257 10.72 4.46 11.29
CA SER A 257 11.69 3.98 10.30
C SER A 257 11.68 2.45 10.23
N PRO A 258 11.50 1.84 9.04
CA PRO A 258 11.59 0.39 8.86
C PRO A 258 13.04 -0.11 8.96
N VAL A 259 14.02 0.75 8.66
CA VAL A 259 15.47 0.41 8.63
C VAL A 259 16.24 0.83 9.88
N GLN A 260 15.75 1.79 10.66
CA GLN A 260 16.38 2.21 11.92
C GLN A 260 15.45 1.95 13.12
N GLN A 261 15.71 0.87 13.85
CA GLN A 261 14.87 0.46 14.98
C GLN A 261 14.67 1.60 15.99
N GLY A 262 13.40 1.91 16.26
CA GLY A 262 13.00 2.95 17.19
C GLY A 262 13.37 4.38 16.78
N ALA A 263 13.70 4.63 15.50
CA ALA A 263 13.58 5.98 14.95
C ALA A 263 12.14 6.25 14.55
N LEU A 264 11.61 7.41 14.95
CA LEU A 264 10.24 7.86 14.70
C LEU A 264 10.31 9.33 14.23
N ALA A 265 9.41 9.72 13.34
CA ALA A 265 9.21 11.11 12.92
C ALA A 265 7.78 11.51 13.24
N SER A 266 7.58 12.78 13.65
CA SER A 266 6.28 13.33 14.01
C SER A 266 6.20 14.80 13.55
N GLY A 267 5.13 15.21 12.86
CA GLY A 267 4.95 16.55 12.29
C GLY A 267 3.68 17.29 12.75
N ASP A 268 3.80 18.57 13.10
CA ASP A 268 2.67 19.43 13.55
C ASP A 268 2.08 20.34 12.46
N CYS A 269 0.87 20.83 12.74
CA CYS A 269 0.14 21.86 11.98
C CYS A 269 0.90 23.19 11.86
N ALA A 270 1.97 23.38 12.63
CA ALA A 270 2.83 24.55 12.60
C ALA A 270 4.11 24.36 11.74
N GLY A 271 4.15 23.33 10.89
CA GLY A 271 5.19 23.12 9.88
C GLY A 271 6.48 22.47 10.41
N ARG A 272 6.45 21.85 11.60
CA ARG A 272 7.64 21.34 12.30
C ARG A 272 7.63 19.82 12.40
N ILE A 273 8.72 19.19 11.95
CA ILE A 273 8.93 17.75 12.13
C ILE A 273 9.98 17.53 13.21
N HIS A 274 9.60 16.84 14.29
CA HIS A 274 10.54 16.33 15.29
C HIS A 274 10.94 14.90 14.94
N VAL A 275 12.23 14.57 15.15
CA VAL A 275 12.78 13.23 14.94
C VAL A 275 13.20 12.65 16.28
N TRP A 276 12.95 11.36 16.44
CA TRP A 276 13.07 10.62 17.69
C TRP A 276 14.06 9.48 17.55
N GLN A 277 14.59 9.01 18.67
CA GLN A 277 15.33 7.76 18.76
C GLN A 277 15.09 7.07 20.10
N HIS A 278 14.72 5.79 20.07
CA HIS A 278 14.81 4.90 21.22
C HIS A 278 16.28 4.54 21.47
N ALA A 279 16.81 4.91 22.65
CA ALA A 279 18.17 4.55 23.04
C ALA A 279 18.22 3.14 23.65
N SER A 280 19.37 2.46 23.53
CA SER A 280 19.58 1.09 24.05
C SER A 280 19.41 0.93 25.57
N GLY A 281 19.27 2.04 26.32
CA GLY A 281 18.92 2.06 27.74
C GLY A 281 17.42 2.04 28.05
N GLY A 282 16.54 1.92 27.04
CA GLY A 282 15.08 1.92 27.22
C GLY A 282 14.44 3.32 27.29
N SER A 283 15.20 4.37 27.01
CA SER A 283 14.73 5.77 27.05
C SER A 283 14.57 6.33 25.64
N TRP A 284 13.47 7.02 25.37
CA TRP A 284 13.31 7.82 24.15
C TRP A 284 13.99 9.19 24.29
N SER A 285 14.61 9.63 23.20
CA SER A 285 15.13 10.98 22.99
C SER A 285 14.48 11.59 21.77
N VAL A 286 14.24 12.90 21.79
CA VAL A 286 13.70 13.69 20.68
C VAL A 286 14.69 14.80 20.35
N ASP A 287 14.95 15.03 19.06
CA ASP A 287 15.83 16.11 18.59
C ASP A 287 15.25 17.47 19.05
N THR A 288 16.08 18.32 19.68
CA THR A 288 15.63 19.56 20.35
C THR A 288 15.25 20.70 19.42
N ASP A 289 15.79 20.67 18.20
CA ASP A 289 15.52 21.63 17.14
C ASP A 289 14.75 20.88 16.04
N PRO A 290 13.49 21.24 15.73
CA PRO A 290 12.73 20.57 14.68
C PRO A 290 13.30 20.83 13.29
N TYR A 291 13.04 19.91 12.37
CA TYR A 291 13.15 20.17 10.94
C TYR A 291 12.06 21.17 10.56
N VAL A 292 12.49 22.31 10.04
CA VAL A 292 11.63 23.42 9.61
C VAL A 292 11.80 23.68 8.13
N GLY A 293 10.71 24.06 7.47
CA GLY A 293 10.73 24.47 6.07
C GLY A 293 9.36 24.46 5.40
N HIS A 294 8.41 23.64 5.86
CA HIS A 294 7.01 23.77 5.44
C HIS A 294 6.44 25.11 5.91
N GLU A 295 5.60 25.73 5.09
CA GLU A 295 4.95 27.02 5.40
C GLU A 295 3.49 26.87 5.88
N GLY A 296 2.99 25.62 5.96
CA GLY A 296 1.70 25.23 6.51
C GLY A 296 1.82 23.91 7.30
N SER A 297 0.68 23.25 7.53
CA SER A 297 0.61 21.96 8.23
C SER A 297 1.42 20.86 7.54
N VAL A 298 1.94 19.92 8.33
CA VAL A 298 2.54 18.66 7.84
C VAL A 298 1.54 17.53 8.05
N GLU A 299 0.88 17.12 6.97
CA GLU A 299 -0.20 16.11 7.01
C GLU A 299 0.35 14.68 7.07
N ASP A 300 1.50 14.45 6.42
CA ASP A 300 2.16 13.14 6.42
C ASP A 300 3.70 13.23 6.43
N VAL A 301 4.31 12.20 7.00
CA VAL A 301 5.76 11.97 6.98
C VAL A 301 6.01 10.47 6.87
N VAL A 302 6.84 10.04 5.92
CA VAL A 302 7.19 8.63 5.70
C VAL A 302 8.70 8.44 5.62
N TRP A 303 9.23 7.46 6.35
CA TRP A 303 10.65 7.13 6.30
C TRP A 303 11.02 6.41 5.00
N SER A 304 12.28 6.57 4.59
CA SER A 304 12.80 5.77 3.49
C SER A 304 12.82 4.28 3.86
N PRO A 305 12.35 3.37 2.97
CA PRO A 305 12.46 1.92 3.15
C PRO A 305 13.91 1.40 3.08
N VAL A 306 14.90 2.23 2.73
CA VAL A 306 16.30 1.83 2.52
C VAL A 306 17.35 2.75 3.16
N GLU A 307 17.08 4.04 3.37
CA GLU A 307 18.06 5.02 3.87
C GLU A 307 17.71 5.50 5.30
N PRO A 308 18.41 5.03 6.37
CA PRO A 308 18.15 5.41 7.76
C PRO A 308 18.17 6.93 8.07
N GLY A 309 18.81 7.72 7.22
CA GLY A 309 18.90 9.17 7.37
C GLY A 309 17.84 9.96 6.60
N VAL A 310 16.92 9.30 5.88
CA VAL A 310 16.04 9.96 4.90
C VAL A 310 14.56 9.72 5.21
N MET A 311 13.77 10.80 5.11
CA MET A 311 12.31 10.80 5.24
C MET A 311 11.71 11.76 4.21
N LEU A 312 10.48 11.51 3.78
CA LEU A 312 9.69 12.40 2.92
C LEU A 312 8.50 12.94 3.72
N SER A 313 8.05 14.16 3.44
CA SER A 313 6.82 14.74 4.00
C SER A 313 6.06 15.56 2.97
N CYS A 314 4.78 15.81 3.25
CA CYS A 314 3.88 16.63 2.46
C CYS A 314 2.89 17.40 3.35
N GLY A 315 2.15 18.37 2.79
CA GLY A 315 1.12 19.08 3.53
C GLY A 315 0.50 20.29 2.84
N CYS A 316 -0.09 21.19 3.64
CA CYS A 316 -0.93 22.32 3.20
C CYS A 316 -0.18 23.47 2.52
N ASP A 317 1.15 23.42 2.40
CA ASP A 317 1.91 24.36 1.56
C ASP A 317 2.05 23.87 0.10
N SER A 318 1.27 22.86 -0.29
CA SER A 318 1.31 22.20 -1.60
C SER A 318 2.68 21.60 -1.98
N THR A 319 3.63 21.49 -1.03
CA THR A 319 4.97 20.97 -1.31
C THR A 319 5.14 19.51 -0.90
N VAL A 320 6.03 18.81 -1.61
CA VAL A 320 6.54 17.49 -1.19
C VAL A 320 8.05 17.59 -0.98
N ARG A 321 8.52 17.19 0.20
CA ARG A 321 9.88 17.47 0.68
C ARG A 321 10.60 16.19 1.07
N VAL A 322 11.82 16.01 0.57
CA VAL A 322 12.74 14.95 1.01
C VAL A 322 13.75 15.56 1.97
N TRP A 323 13.83 15.04 3.18
CA TRP A 323 14.77 15.44 4.22
C TRP A 323 15.91 14.43 4.32
N ASP A 324 17.09 14.91 4.70
CA ASP A 324 18.25 14.07 4.95
C ASP A 324 18.91 14.56 6.25
N ARG A 325 18.99 13.70 7.27
CA ARG A 325 19.60 14.00 8.59
C ARG A 325 21.09 14.33 8.48
N ARG A 326 21.75 14.00 7.35
CA ARG A 326 23.13 14.39 7.03
C ARG A 326 23.22 15.87 6.61
N LYS A 327 22.11 16.50 6.19
CA LYS A 327 22.03 17.92 5.82
C LYS A 327 21.65 18.77 7.03
N LYS A 328 22.47 19.79 7.32
CA LYS A 328 22.36 20.61 8.54
C LYS A 328 21.23 21.63 8.60
N SER A 329 20.50 21.87 7.50
CA SER A 329 19.42 22.86 7.45
C SER A 329 18.57 22.72 6.19
N GLY A 330 17.25 22.68 6.36
CA GLY A 330 16.25 22.59 5.27
C GLY A 330 16.23 21.24 4.54
N SER A 331 15.17 21.00 3.78
CA SER A 331 14.97 19.80 2.95
C SER A 331 16.12 19.57 1.95
N ALA A 332 16.48 18.32 1.70
CA ALA A 332 17.48 17.94 0.69
C ALA A 332 16.94 18.12 -0.75
N ILE A 333 15.65 17.87 -0.94
CA ILE A 333 14.87 18.14 -2.15
C ILE A 333 13.52 18.72 -1.73
N THR A 334 12.99 19.67 -2.49
CA THR A 334 11.58 20.09 -2.45
C THR A 334 11.03 20.01 -3.88
N VAL A 335 9.78 19.61 -4.01
CA VAL A 335 8.91 19.93 -5.15
C VAL A 335 7.89 20.94 -4.64
N ASP A 336 7.98 22.17 -5.16
CA ASP A 336 6.98 23.22 -4.95
C ASP A 336 5.81 23.00 -5.92
N GLU A 337 4.58 23.37 -5.53
CA GLU A 337 3.36 23.12 -6.34
C GLU A 337 3.14 21.64 -6.73
N GLY A 338 3.52 20.72 -5.83
CA GLY A 338 3.51 19.26 -6.07
C GLY A 338 2.15 18.73 -6.51
N HIS A 339 1.05 19.28 -5.97
CA HIS A 339 -0.28 19.12 -6.56
C HIS A 339 -0.92 20.43 -7.08
N GLY A 340 -0.54 21.59 -6.53
CA GLY A 340 -1.32 22.85 -6.67
C GLY A 340 -2.52 22.92 -5.71
N HIS A 341 -2.58 21.97 -4.78
CA HIS A 341 -3.53 21.76 -3.71
C HIS A 341 -2.79 21.08 -2.55
N ASP A 342 -3.35 21.19 -1.34
CA ASP A 342 -2.86 20.54 -0.12
C ASP A 342 -2.64 19.04 -0.34
N VAL A 343 -1.47 18.54 0.09
CA VAL A 343 -1.02 17.16 -0.16
C VAL A 343 -1.11 16.38 1.15
N ASN A 344 -2.17 15.59 1.28
CA ASN A 344 -2.65 15.02 2.54
C ASN A 344 -1.87 13.76 2.97
N VAL A 345 -1.42 12.95 2.00
CA VAL A 345 -0.83 11.63 2.27
C VAL A 345 0.26 11.27 1.26
N ALA A 346 1.24 10.48 1.71
CA ALA A 346 2.32 9.95 0.88
C ALA A 346 2.62 8.47 1.21
N SER A 347 3.03 7.70 0.21
CA SER A 347 3.54 6.34 0.43
C SER A 347 4.77 6.05 -0.42
N TRP A 348 5.78 5.44 0.20
CA TRP A 348 7.06 5.11 -0.43
C TRP A 348 7.07 3.62 -0.80
N ASN A 349 7.27 3.31 -2.08
CA ASN A 349 7.26 1.94 -2.57
C ASN A 349 8.45 1.15 -1.97
N ARG A 350 8.15 0.07 -1.24
CA ARG A 350 9.15 -0.74 -0.50
C ARG A 350 9.92 -1.72 -1.40
N LEU A 351 9.43 -1.97 -2.61
CA LEU A 351 10.02 -2.90 -3.58
C LEU A 351 10.83 -2.12 -4.64
N VAL A 352 10.26 -1.02 -5.12
CA VAL A 352 10.88 -0.09 -6.09
C VAL A 352 11.22 1.22 -5.38
N ASN A 353 12.27 1.18 -4.56
CA ASN A 353 12.63 2.19 -3.56
C ASN A 353 12.93 3.62 -4.08
N TYR A 354 12.78 3.89 -5.38
CA TYR A 354 12.81 5.24 -5.97
C TYR A 354 11.41 5.77 -6.35
N LEU A 355 10.34 4.98 -6.20
CA LEU A 355 8.96 5.41 -6.44
C LEU A 355 8.27 5.86 -5.15
N VAL A 356 7.57 6.97 -5.25
CA VAL A 356 6.69 7.53 -4.21
C VAL A 356 5.34 7.85 -4.85
N VAL A 357 4.25 7.68 -4.11
CA VAL A 357 2.92 8.16 -4.49
C VAL A 357 2.47 9.23 -3.49
N THR A 358 1.72 10.23 -3.95
CA THR A 358 1.08 11.24 -3.10
C THR A 358 -0.37 11.46 -3.51
N GLY A 359 -1.23 11.73 -2.52
CA GLY A 359 -2.64 12.09 -2.70
C GLY A 359 -2.94 13.47 -2.13
N ALA A 360 -3.89 14.18 -2.74
CA ALA A 360 -4.21 15.57 -2.41
C ALA A 360 -5.71 15.84 -2.22
N ASP A 361 -6.02 17.03 -1.73
CA ASP A 361 -7.39 17.50 -1.45
C ASP A 361 -8.29 17.58 -2.71
N ASP A 362 -7.69 17.73 -3.90
CA ASP A 362 -8.41 17.73 -5.19
C ASP A 362 -8.80 16.32 -5.70
N GLY A 363 -8.53 15.26 -4.93
CA GLY A 363 -8.73 13.87 -5.35
C GLY A 363 -7.72 13.37 -6.38
N SER A 364 -6.67 14.14 -6.68
CA SER A 364 -5.61 13.70 -7.60
C SER A 364 -4.54 12.87 -6.91
N LEU A 365 -4.09 11.84 -7.64
CA LEU A 365 -3.00 10.95 -7.27
C LEU A 365 -1.81 11.24 -8.17
N ARG A 366 -0.59 11.32 -7.63
CA ARG A 366 0.64 11.50 -8.41
C ARG A 366 1.69 10.48 -8.00
N VAL A 367 2.30 9.83 -8.99
CA VAL A 367 3.42 8.89 -8.81
C VAL A 367 4.70 9.60 -9.25
N TRP A 368 5.77 9.48 -8.48
CA TRP A 368 7.00 10.23 -8.64
C TRP A 368 8.22 9.31 -8.66
N ASP A 369 9.17 9.59 -9.55
CA ASP A 369 10.50 8.99 -9.53
C ASP A 369 11.49 9.93 -8.83
N LEU A 370 12.00 9.51 -7.68
CA LEU A 370 12.97 10.24 -6.84
C LEU A 370 14.28 10.57 -7.59
N ARG A 371 14.63 9.82 -8.64
CA ARG A 371 15.79 10.10 -9.51
C ARG A 371 15.58 11.35 -10.36
N SER A 372 14.32 11.72 -10.64
CA SER A 372 13.94 12.91 -11.40
C SER A 372 13.12 13.95 -10.64
N PHE A 373 12.78 13.71 -9.35
CA PHE A 373 11.95 14.56 -8.47
C PHE A 373 12.20 16.07 -8.64
N ARG A 374 13.47 16.48 -8.75
CA ARG A 374 13.92 17.87 -8.94
C ARG A 374 13.39 18.56 -10.21
N LYS A 375 12.71 17.85 -11.11
CA LYS A 375 12.02 18.43 -12.28
C LYS A 375 10.65 19.03 -11.94
N GLY A 376 10.02 18.60 -10.83
CA GLY A 376 8.64 18.95 -10.49
C GLY A 376 7.56 18.17 -11.25
N GLU A 377 7.96 17.28 -12.18
CA GLU A 377 7.04 16.48 -13.00
C GLU A 377 6.86 15.06 -12.41
N PRO A 378 5.62 14.58 -12.19
CA PRO A 378 5.35 13.19 -11.83
C PRO A 378 5.53 12.26 -13.05
N VAL A 379 5.75 10.96 -12.80
CA VAL A 379 5.80 9.93 -13.85
C VAL A 379 4.42 9.39 -14.23
N ALA A 380 3.43 9.49 -13.33
CA ALA A 380 2.02 9.26 -13.64
C ALA A 380 1.13 10.20 -12.81
N LYS A 381 -0.03 10.59 -13.35
CA LYS A 381 -1.07 11.36 -12.65
C LYS A 381 -2.43 10.73 -12.93
N PHE A 382 -3.20 10.48 -11.87
CA PHE A 382 -4.58 10.01 -11.94
C PHE A 382 -5.51 11.03 -11.26
N THR A 383 -6.77 11.06 -11.65
CA THR A 383 -7.78 12.01 -11.11
C THR A 383 -9.15 11.34 -11.16
N TRP A 384 -9.30 10.31 -10.32
CA TRP A 384 -10.52 9.50 -10.23
C TRP A 384 -11.42 9.93 -9.08
N HIS A 385 -10.88 10.02 -7.87
CA HIS A 385 -11.62 10.47 -6.70
C HIS A 385 -12.15 11.90 -6.90
N LYS A 386 -13.33 12.19 -6.33
CA LYS A 386 -14.05 13.46 -6.47
C LYS A 386 -13.99 14.33 -5.20
N ALA A 387 -13.27 13.87 -4.18
CA ALA A 387 -12.95 14.59 -2.96
C ALA A 387 -11.55 14.18 -2.47
N ALA A 388 -11.09 14.81 -1.40
CA ALA A 388 -9.78 14.62 -0.79
C ALA A 388 -9.36 13.15 -0.66
N ILE A 389 -8.13 12.83 -1.07
CA ILE A 389 -7.50 11.56 -0.73
C ILE A 389 -7.20 11.56 0.77
N THR A 390 -7.70 10.54 1.49
CA THR A 390 -7.51 10.38 2.94
C THR A 390 -6.45 9.34 3.28
N SER A 391 -6.17 8.40 2.38
CA SER A 391 -5.16 7.36 2.57
C SER A 391 -4.61 6.86 1.24
N VAL A 392 -3.33 6.45 1.21
CA VAL A 392 -2.72 5.78 0.06
C VAL A 392 -1.61 4.84 0.53
N GLU A 393 -1.58 3.61 0.01
CA GLU A 393 -0.47 2.67 0.25
C GLU A 393 -0.11 1.87 -1.01
N TRP A 394 1.20 1.72 -1.25
CA TRP A 394 1.73 0.67 -2.13
C TRP A 394 1.52 -0.71 -1.52
N SER A 395 1.23 -1.70 -2.35
CA SER A 395 1.21 -3.10 -1.93
C SER A 395 2.59 -3.50 -1.36
N PRO A 396 2.64 -4.16 -0.18
CA PRO A 396 3.88 -4.71 0.36
C PRO A 396 4.29 -6.03 -0.32
N GLN A 397 3.48 -6.57 -1.23
CA GLN A 397 3.77 -7.77 -2.02
C GLN A 397 4.05 -7.48 -3.51
N GLU A 398 3.43 -6.46 -4.09
CA GLU A 398 3.47 -6.16 -5.54
C GLU A 398 4.04 -4.76 -5.83
N SER A 399 4.95 -4.67 -6.81
CA SER A 399 5.73 -3.46 -7.06
C SER A 399 4.98 -2.34 -7.80
N SER A 400 3.88 -2.65 -8.47
CA SER A 400 3.07 -1.72 -9.26
C SER A 400 1.69 -1.44 -8.66
N THR A 401 1.28 -2.21 -7.65
CA THR A 401 -0.07 -2.15 -7.06
C THR A 401 -0.19 -1.10 -5.95
N LEU A 402 -1.33 -0.39 -5.94
CA LEU A 402 -1.68 0.70 -5.02
C LEU A 402 -3.11 0.52 -4.50
N ALA A 403 -3.35 0.92 -3.26
CA ALA A 403 -4.67 1.15 -2.70
C ALA A 403 -4.81 2.63 -2.31
N VAL A 404 -5.97 3.24 -2.59
CA VAL A 404 -6.26 4.66 -2.34
C VAL A 404 -7.64 4.78 -1.66
N ALA A 405 -7.75 5.55 -0.59
CA ALA A 405 -9.02 5.92 0.04
C ALA A 405 -9.33 7.41 -0.19
N GLY A 406 -10.60 7.73 -0.41
CA GLY A 406 -11.07 9.12 -0.54
C GLY A 406 -12.26 9.44 0.36
N ALA A 407 -12.40 10.73 0.67
CA ALA A 407 -13.57 11.30 1.36
C ALA A 407 -14.86 11.25 0.52
N ASP A 408 -14.79 10.71 -0.71
CA ASP A 408 -15.91 10.39 -1.60
C ASP A 408 -16.41 8.94 -1.44
N ASN A 409 -16.15 8.33 -0.28
CA ASN A 409 -16.65 7.00 0.14
C ASN A 409 -16.24 5.86 -0.81
N GLN A 410 -15.02 5.94 -1.35
CA GLN A 410 -14.42 4.91 -2.20
C GLN A 410 -13.07 4.48 -1.63
N ILE A 411 -12.79 3.17 -1.74
CA ILE A 411 -11.42 2.66 -1.79
C ILE A 411 -11.19 2.11 -3.19
N THR A 412 -10.15 2.58 -3.87
CA THR A 412 -9.82 2.17 -5.25
C THR A 412 -8.48 1.46 -5.28
N LEU A 413 -8.41 0.36 -6.05
CA LEU A 413 -7.19 -0.42 -6.23
C LEU A 413 -6.69 -0.29 -7.66
N TRP A 414 -5.39 -0.08 -7.78
CA TRP A 414 -4.72 0.24 -9.03
C TRP A 414 -3.53 -0.67 -9.24
N ASP A 415 -3.32 -1.17 -10.46
CA ASP A 415 -2.04 -1.75 -10.87
C ASP A 415 -1.48 -0.90 -12.01
N LEU A 416 -0.32 -0.28 -11.77
CA LEU A 416 0.38 0.56 -12.73
C LEU A 416 1.04 -0.23 -13.88
N ALA A 417 1.02 -1.57 -13.83
CA ALA A 417 1.48 -2.43 -14.93
C ALA A 417 0.37 -2.79 -15.94
N LEU A 418 -0.91 -2.54 -15.61
CA LEU A 418 -2.01 -2.78 -16.54
C LEU A 418 -2.07 -1.71 -17.64
N GLU A 419 -2.23 -2.17 -18.88
CA GLU A 419 -2.52 -1.36 -20.07
C GLU A 419 -3.77 -1.91 -20.77
N MET A 420 -4.46 -1.08 -21.55
CA MET A 420 -5.65 -1.51 -22.30
C MET A 420 -5.22 -2.29 -23.55
N ASP A 421 -5.46 -3.59 -23.60
CA ASP A 421 -5.19 -4.42 -24.79
C ASP A 421 -6.26 -4.23 -25.90
N PRO A 422 -6.01 -4.68 -27.15
CA PRO A 422 -6.95 -4.52 -28.26
C PRO A 422 -8.27 -5.27 -28.06
N GLU A 423 -8.24 -6.43 -27.42
CA GLU A 423 -9.39 -7.28 -27.16
C GLU A 423 -10.35 -6.64 -26.14
N ALA A 424 -9.83 -6.14 -25.02
CA ALA A 424 -10.55 -5.37 -24.02
C ALA A 424 -11.07 -4.03 -24.60
N SER A 425 -10.25 -3.33 -25.38
CA SER A 425 -10.65 -2.12 -26.12
C SER A 425 -11.85 -2.38 -27.03
N SER A 426 -11.89 -3.55 -27.68
CA SER A 426 -13.00 -3.96 -28.56
C SER A 426 -14.24 -4.38 -27.75
N ALA A 427 -14.05 -5.02 -26.59
CA ALA A 427 -15.14 -5.44 -25.71
C ALA A 427 -15.91 -4.26 -25.09
N ILE A 428 -15.27 -3.09 -24.93
CA ILE A 428 -15.90 -1.86 -24.47
C ILE A 428 -16.32 -0.90 -25.60
N GLU A 429 -16.18 -1.28 -26.88
CA GLU A 429 -16.57 -0.41 -28.00
C GLU A 429 -18.09 -0.10 -27.94
N GLY A 430 -18.43 1.20 -27.94
CA GLY A 430 -19.81 1.68 -27.77
C GLY A 430 -20.31 1.77 -26.32
N ARG A 431 -19.55 1.31 -25.31
CA ARG A 431 -19.87 1.51 -23.89
C ARG A 431 -19.41 2.89 -23.41
N GLU A 432 -20.20 3.92 -23.68
CA GLU A 432 -19.94 5.29 -23.15
C GLU A 432 -19.78 5.30 -21.62
N ASP A 433 -20.44 4.38 -20.92
CA ASP A 433 -20.36 4.19 -19.47
C ASP A 433 -19.09 3.44 -18.99
N LEU A 434 -18.09 3.21 -19.85
CA LEU A 434 -16.77 2.66 -19.49
C LEU A 434 -15.56 3.52 -19.98
N GLN A 435 -15.76 4.53 -20.84
CA GLN A 435 -14.66 5.19 -21.59
C GLN A 435 -13.71 6.09 -20.78
N ASP A 436 -14.10 6.52 -19.58
CA ASP A 436 -13.31 7.36 -18.66
C ASP A 436 -12.73 6.57 -17.47
N ILE A 437 -12.87 5.25 -17.45
CA ILE A 437 -12.24 4.36 -16.47
C ILE A 437 -10.78 4.12 -16.91
N PRO A 438 -9.76 4.49 -16.10
CA PRO A 438 -8.37 4.18 -16.44
C PRO A 438 -8.13 2.67 -16.40
N PRO A 439 -7.41 2.07 -17.36
CA PRO A 439 -7.17 0.62 -17.38
C PRO A 439 -6.33 0.11 -16.19
N GLN A 440 -5.66 1.01 -15.48
CA GLN A 440 -4.97 0.69 -14.22
C GLN A 440 -5.93 0.45 -13.04
N LEU A 441 -7.16 0.97 -13.09
CA LEU A 441 -8.15 0.88 -12.01
C LEU A 441 -8.92 -0.45 -12.11
N TYR A 442 -8.53 -1.43 -11.30
CA TYR A 442 -9.06 -2.81 -11.39
C TYR A 442 -10.10 -3.16 -10.30
N PHE A 443 -10.26 -2.32 -9.27
CA PHE A 443 -11.26 -2.55 -8.22
C PHE A 443 -11.74 -1.25 -7.55
N ILE A 444 -13.03 -1.22 -7.19
CA ILE A 444 -13.64 -0.14 -6.39
C ILE A 444 -14.44 -0.78 -5.25
N HIS A 445 -13.98 -0.58 -4.02
CA HIS A 445 -14.70 -0.94 -2.80
C HIS A 445 -15.55 0.23 -2.28
N GLN A 446 -16.75 -0.07 -1.80
CA GLN A 446 -17.70 0.86 -1.20
C GLN A 446 -18.49 0.20 -0.05
N GLY A 447 -19.36 0.98 0.60
CA GLY A 447 -20.20 0.54 1.71
C GLY A 447 -19.85 1.14 3.07
N GLN A 448 -18.82 2.00 3.12
CA GLN A 448 -18.44 2.79 4.29
C GLN A 448 -18.76 4.28 4.09
N LYS A 449 -18.90 5.04 5.17
CA LYS A 449 -19.09 6.50 5.16
C LYS A 449 -17.91 7.22 5.82
N ASP A 450 -17.34 8.20 5.11
CA ASP A 450 -16.27 9.09 5.57
C ASP A 450 -15.01 8.31 6.00
N ILE A 451 -14.35 7.70 5.00
CA ILE A 451 -13.22 6.77 5.14
C ILE A 451 -11.93 7.52 5.53
N LYS A 452 -11.25 7.06 6.58
CA LYS A 452 -10.11 7.75 7.21
C LYS A 452 -8.76 7.15 6.84
N GLU A 453 -8.58 5.84 7.03
CA GLU A 453 -7.36 5.12 6.66
C GLU A 453 -7.67 3.77 6.03
N LEU A 454 -6.80 3.32 5.11
CA LEU A 454 -6.65 1.92 4.72
C LEU A 454 -5.22 1.45 5.00
N HIS A 455 -5.05 0.14 5.16
CA HIS A 455 -3.74 -0.50 5.35
C HIS A 455 -3.73 -1.86 4.63
N TRP A 456 -2.68 -2.14 3.86
CA TRP A 456 -2.43 -3.50 3.33
C TRP A 456 -1.91 -4.44 4.42
N HIS A 457 -2.31 -5.70 4.38
CA HIS A 457 -1.86 -6.67 5.38
C HIS A 457 -0.55 -7.38 4.98
N GLU A 458 0.58 -7.01 5.59
CA GLU A 458 1.92 -7.55 5.25
C GLU A 458 2.00 -9.10 5.20
N GLN A 459 1.27 -9.78 6.10
CA GLN A 459 1.24 -11.25 6.21
C GLN A 459 0.08 -11.95 5.49
N LEU A 460 -0.94 -11.24 4.97
CA LEU A 460 -2.13 -11.81 4.32
C LEU A 460 -2.26 -11.23 2.90
N PRO A 461 -1.75 -11.90 1.86
CA PRO A 461 -1.72 -11.35 0.50
C PRO A 461 -3.11 -11.00 -0.03
N GLY A 462 -3.23 -9.84 -0.69
CA GLY A 462 -4.49 -9.30 -1.20
C GLY A 462 -5.47 -8.77 -0.14
N VAL A 463 -5.20 -8.97 1.17
CA VAL A 463 -6.10 -8.50 2.24
C VAL A 463 -5.82 -7.03 2.57
N ILE A 464 -6.88 -6.23 2.54
CA ILE A 464 -6.92 -4.83 2.93
C ILE A 464 -7.79 -4.69 4.18
N SER A 465 -7.39 -3.83 5.10
CA SER A 465 -8.24 -3.33 6.18
C SER A 465 -8.47 -1.84 5.99
N SER A 466 -9.63 -1.34 6.41
CA SER A 466 -9.99 0.09 6.34
C SER A 466 -10.86 0.52 7.51
N THR A 467 -10.84 1.82 7.81
CA THR A 467 -11.64 2.42 8.89
C THR A 467 -12.31 3.71 8.42
N ALA A 468 -13.50 3.99 8.95
CA ALA A 468 -14.39 5.07 8.55
C ALA A 468 -15.19 5.62 9.74
N GLU A 469 -16.10 6.56 9.52
CA GLU A 469 -16.98 7.10 10.58
C GLU A 469 -17.91 6.03 11.16
N ASP A 470 -18.34 5.06 10.34
CA ASP A 470 -19.36 4.06 10.68
C ASP A 470 -18.85 2.63 10.94
N SER A 471 -17.65 2.29 10.47
CA SER A 471 -17.23 0.90 10.31
C SER A 471 -15.72 0.69 10.19
N PHE A 472 -15.30 -0.56 10.44
CA PHE A 472 -14.10 -1.17 9.87
C PHE A 472 -14.52 -2.21 8.83
N HIS A 473 -13.90 -2.21 7.65
CA HIS A 473 -14.02 -3.30 6.67
C HIS A 473 -12.68 -4.02 6.54
N ILE A 474 -12.72 -5.35 6.48
CA ILE A 474 -11.56 -6.21 6.25
C ILE A 474 -11.92 -7.11 5.07
N PHE A 475 -11.24 -6.94 3.94
CA PHE A 475 -11.66 -7.56 2.68
C PHE A 475 -10.49 -8.04 1.82
N LYS A 476 -10.78 -8.97 0.91
CA LYS A 476 -9.92 -9.39 -0.18
C LYS A 476 -10.75 -9.40 -1.48
N PRO A 477 -10.41 -8.58 -2.49
CA PRO A 477 -11.08 -8.62 -3.79
C PRO A 477 -10.94 -10.01 -4.45
N ALA A 478 -11.98 -10.48 -5.13
CA ALA A 478 -11.93 -11.76 -5.85
C ALA A 478 -10.88 -11.76 -6.98
N ASN A 479 -10.59 -10.59 -7.57
CA ASN A 479 -9.59 -10.42 -8.62
C ASN A 479 -8.16 -10.12 -8.11
N ALA A 480 -7.95 -10.00 -6.79
CA ALA A 480 -6.61 -9.81 -6.18
C ALA A 480 -5.93 -11.15 -5.84
N GLY A 481 -6.01 -12.12 -6.77
CA GLY A 481 -5.57 -13.51 -6.58
C GLY A 481 -4.52 -13.97 -7.58
N ASP A 482 -4.78 -13.79 -8.88
CA ASP A 482 -4.00 -14.38 -9.97
C ASP A 482 -2.84 -13.49 -10.42
N GLY A 483 -1.94 -13.16 -9.49
CA GLY A 483 -0.56 -12.84 -9.86
C GLY A 483 0.05 -14.02 -10.63
N PRO A 484 0.93 -13.80 -11.62
CA PRO A 484 1.34 -14.84 -12.55
C PRO A 484 1.93 -16.05 -11.82
N ALA A 485 1.32 -17.22 -12.05
CA ALA A 485 1.82 -18.48 -11.53
C ALA A 485 3.27 -18.69 -11.96
N ALA A 486 4.14 -18.99 -11.00
CA ALA A 486 5.52 -19.33 -11.28
C ALA A 486 5.59 -20.77 -11.82
N ASP A 487 6.03 -20.91 -13.07
CA ASP A 487 6.35 -22.19 -13.74
C ASP A 487 7.44 -23.01 -13.00
#